data_AF-M7Y1E1-F1
#
_entry.id   AF-M7Y1E1-F1
#
_cell.length_a   1.000
_cell.length_b   1.000
_cell.length_c   1.000
_cell.angle_alpha   90.00
_cell.angle_beta   90.00
_cell.angle_gamma   90.00
#
_symmetry.space_group_name_H-M   'P 1'
#
loop_
_entity.id
_entity.type
_entity.pdbx_description
1 polymer ?
#
loop_
_entity_poly.entity_id
_entity_poly.type
_entity_poly.pdbx_seq_one_letter_code
_entity_poly.pdbx_strand_id
1 'polypeptide(L)'
;MFSKYLAHEFTYAYIFHMKKPLNISLDENLISEVKKYAEANEISISSMVEDYFETLLRPKRSLKEKVSLVEFVKKMPENQAEFEKDIDWKRDYYLRKGAK
;
A
#
# COMPACT_ATOMS: atom_id res chain seq x y z
N MET A 1 -10.99 -43.29 -7.86
CA MET A 1 -11.29 -42.19 -8.83
C MET A 1 -11.01 -40.79 -8.28
N PHE A 2 -10.99 -40.58 -6.94
CA PHE A 2 -10.78 -39.26 -6.30
C PHE A 2 -9.33 -38.72 -6.28
N SER A 3 -8.31 -39.56 -6.49
CA SER A 3 -6.90 -39.16 -6.33
C SER A 3 -6.37 -38.25 -7.47
N LYS A 4 -6.90 -38.36 -8.70
CA LYS A 4 -6.41 -37.59 -9.84
C LYS A 4 -6.77 -36.10 -9.79
N TYR A 5 -7.91 -35.76 -9.18
CA TYR A 5 -8.37 -34.36 -9.06
C TYR A 5 -7.59 -33.57 -8.02
N LEU A 6 -7.30 -34.20 -6.88
CA LEU A 6 -6.43 -33.60 -5.86
C LEU A 6 -5.05 -33.29 -6.44
N ALA A 7 -4.42 -34.25 -7.15
CA ALA A 7 -3.12 -34.03 -7.77
C ALA A 7 -3.13 -32.86 -8.77
N HIS A 8 -4.21 -32.71 -9.54
CA HIS A 8 -4.34 -31.61 -10.50
C HIS A 8 -4.46 -30.24 -9.79
N GLU A 9 -5.28 -30.11 -8.75
CA GLU A 9 -5.36 -28.85 -7.98
C GLU A 9 -4.05 -28.51 -7.27
N PHE A 10 -3.36 -29.51 -6.71
CA PHE A 10 -2.04 -29.31 -6.10
C PHE A 10 -1.00 -28.84 -7.14
N THR A 11 -1.03 -29.36 -8.37
CA THR A 11 -0.11 -28.89 -9.43
C THR A 11 -0.36 -27.44 -9.84
N TYR A 12 -1.62 -26.99 -9.92
CA TYR A 12 -1.93 -25.60 -10.26
C TYR A 12 -1.55 -24.61 -9.16
N ALA A 13 -1.84 -24.94 -7.89
CA ALA A 13 -1.38 -24.13 -6.77
C ALA A 13 0.15 -24.05 -6.70
N TYR A 14 0.84 -25.16 -6.97
CA TYR A 14 2.31 -25.22 -7.02
C TYR A 14 2.89 -24.37 -8.16
N ILE A 15 2.29 -24.39 -9.35
CA ILE A 15 2.69 -23.56 -10.49
C ILE A 15 2.46 -22.06 -10.20
N PHE A 16 1.39 -21.70 -9.47
CA PHE A 16 1.11 -20.31 -9.11
C PHE A 16 2.07 -19.74 -8.04
N HIS A 17 2.69 -20.61 -7.23
CA HIS A 17 3.66 -20.20 -6.20
C HIS A 17 5.11 -20.14 -6.67
N MET A 18 5.43 -20.65 -7.87
CA MET A 18 6.80 -20.60 -8.39
C MET A 18 7.12 -19.21 -8.95
N LYS A 19 7.85 -18.41 -8.17
CA LYS A 19 8.44 -17.15 -8.65
C LYS A 19 9.40 -17.44 -9.80
N LYS A 20 9.25 -16.72 -10.92
CA LYS A 20 10.12 -16.87 -12.08
C LYS A 20 11.32 -15.92 -11.96
N PRO A 21 12.55 -16.38 -12.26
CA PRO A 21 13.72 -15.51 -12.24
C PRO A 21 13.61 -14.44 -13.34
N LEU A 22 14.02 -13.21 -13.00
CA LEU A 22 14.09 -12.09 -13.93
C LEU A 22 15.56 -11.65 -14.04
N ASN A 23 16.10 -11.68 -15.26
CA ASN A 23 17.45 -11.16 -15.53
C ASN A 23 17.35 -9.69 -15.97
N ILE A 24 18.01 -8.81 -15.23
CA ILE A 24 18.07 -7.37 -15.51
C ILE A 24 19.51 -6.90 -15.62
N SER A 25 19.77 -5.94 -16.51
CA SER A 25 21.08 -5.30 -16.66
C SER A 25 21.06 -3.94 -15.97
N LEU A 26 22.03 -3.68 -15.10
CA LEU A 26 22.19 -2.47 -14.31
C LEU A 26 23.66 -2.06 -14.31
N ASP A 27 23.94 -0.80 -13.99
CA ASP A 27 25.31 -0.33 -13.77
C ASP A 27 25.99 -1.07 -12.60
N GLU A 28 27.28 -1.39 -12.74
CA GLU A 28 28.01 -2.17 -11.74
C GLU A 28 28.13 -1.46 -10.39
N ASN A 29 28.32 -0.14 -10.39
CA ASN A 29 28.36 0.64 -9.16
C ASN A 29 26.99 0.61 -8.46
N LEU A 30 25.91 0.75 -9.24
CA LEU A 30 24.55 0.66 -8.71
C LEU A 30 24.27 -0.71 -8.10
N ILE A 31 24.72 -1.81 -8.71
CA ILE A 31 24.58 -3.16 -8.15
C ILE A 31 25.28 -3.25 -6.78
N SER A 32 26.47 -2.66 -6.66
CA SER A 32 27.22 -2.63 -5.40
C SER A 32 26.48 -1.86 -4.30
N GLU A 33 25.95 -0.68 -4.63
CA GLU A 33 25.18 0.14 -3.69
C GLU A 33 23.89 -0.54 -3.24
N VAL A 34 23.13 -1.13 -4.18
CA VAL A 34 21.89 -1.83 -3.88
C VAL A 34 22.15 -3.05 -2.99
N LYS A 35 23.23 -3.80 -3.21
CA LYS A 35 23.61 -4.92 -2.34
C LYS A 35 23.89 -4.47 -0.90
N LYS A 36 24.65 -3.39 -0.72
CA LYS A 36 24.93 -2.82 0.61
C LYS A 36 23.65 -2.36 1.29
N TYR A 37 22.75 -1.71 0.56
CA TYR A 37 21.47 -1.28 1.08
C TYR A 37 20.60 -2.48 1.51
N ALA A 38 20.53 -3.52 0.67
CA ALA A 38 19.76 -4.72 0.94
C ALA A 38 20.25 -5.45 2.20
N GLU A 39 21.58 -5.59 2.34
CA GLU A 39 22.20 -6.19 3.52
C GLU A 39 21.95 -5.37 4.79
N ALA A 40 22.11 -4.04 4.73
CA ALA A 40 21.89 -3.15 5.86
C ALA A 40 20.43 -3.11 6.36
N ASN A 41 19.46 -3.42 5.49
CA ASN A 41 18.04 -3.44 5.82
C ASN A 41 17.47 -4.86 5.97
N GLU A 42 18.31 -5.91 5.90
CA GLU A 42 17.90 -7.32 6.00
C GLU A 42 16.81 -7.72 4.97
N ILE A 43 16.84 -7.12 3.79
CA ILE A 43 15.88 -7.38 2.69
C ILE A 43 16.59 -7.99 1.48
N SER A 44 15.83 -8.73 0.66
CA SER A 44 16.36 -9.26 -0.60
C SER A 44 16.13 -8.29 -1.77
N ILE A 45 17.07 -8.24 -2.70
CA ILE A 45 16.96 -7.43 -3.92
C ILE A 45 15.75 -7.86 -4.76
N SER A 46 15.45 -9.15 -4.82
CA SER A 46 14.26 -9.67 -5.51
C SER A 46 12.97 -9.13 -4.90
N SER A 47 12.88 -9.07 -3.56
CA SER A 47 11.73 -8.45 -2.87
C SER A 47 11.59 -6.98 -3.24
N MET A 48 12.68 -6.22 -3.24
CA MET A 48 12.66 -4.80 -3.61
C MET A 48 12.11 -4.56 -5.02
N VAL A 49 12.54 -5.39 -5.98
CA VAL A 49 12.10 -5.29 -7.37
C VAL A 49 10.62 -5.70 -7.51
N GLU A 50 10.20 -6.74 -6.81
CA GLU A 50 8.81 -7.21 -6.81
C GLU A 50 7.88 -6.17 -6.20
N ASP A 51 8.20 -5.63 -5.02
CA ASP A 51 7.43 -4.58 -4.35
C ASP A 51 7.29 -3.33 -5.23
N TYR A 52 8.36 -2.97 -5.94
CA TYR A 52 8.34 -1.86 -6.88
C TYR A 52 7.40 -2.12 -8.05
N PHE A 53 7.47 -3.31 -8.67
CA PHE A 53 6.55 -3.68 -9.75
C PHE A 53 5.10 -3.78 -9.28
N GLU A 54 4.86 -4.34 -8.10
CA GLU A 54 3.52 -4.37 -7.51
C GLU A 54 2.98 -2.95 -7.31
N THR A 55 3.82 -2.03 -6.82
CA THR A 55 3.43 -0.63 -6.65
C THR A 55 3.11 0.06 -7.97
N LEU A 56 3.89 -0.21 -9.03
CA LEU A 56 3.66 0.33 -10.37
C LEU A 56 2.37 -0.23 -11.01
N LEU A 57 2.12 -1.53 -10.83
CA LEU A 57 0.96 -2.22 -11.39
C LEU A 57 -0.29 -2.05 -10.54
N ARG A 58 -0.14 -1.60 -9.30
CA ARG A 58 -1.28 -1.37 -8.41
C ARG A 58 -2.21 -0.38 -9.10
N PRO A 59 -3.47 -0.77 -9.38
CA PRO A 59 -4.42 0.16 -9.94
C PRO A 59 -4.48 1.33 -8.97
N LYS A 60 -4.14 2.53 -9.46
CA LYS A 60 -4.34 3.77 -8.71
C LYS A 60 -5.75 3.63 -8.16
N ARG A 61 -5.90 3.69 -6.84
CA ARG A 61 -7.21 3.84 -6.23
C ARG A 61 -7.71 5.22 -6.65
N SER A 62 -8.08 5.38 -7.93
CA SER A 62 -9.15 6.28 -8.24
C SER A 62 -10.26 5.77 -7.34
N LEU A 63 -10.74 6.65 -6.45
CA LEU A 63 -12.08 6.50 -5.95
C LEU A 63 -12.90 6.08 -7.18
N LYS A 64 -13.46 4.86 -7.16
CA LYS A 64 -14.11 4.28 -8.35
C LYS A 64 -15.19 5.21 -8.90
N GLU A 65 -15.64 6.13 -8.05
CA GLU A 65 -16.32 7.36 -8.37
C GLU A 65 -15.35 8.52 -8.15
N LYS A 66 -15.23 9.48 -9.07
CA LYS A 66 -14.66 10.80 -8.74
C LYS A 66 -15.62 11.52 -7.78
N VAL A 67 -15.77 11.00 -6.57
CA VAL A 67 -16.56 11.64 -5.52
C VAL A 67 -15.83 12.91 -5.16
N SER A 68 -16.51 14.02 -5.35
CA SER A 68 -16.06 15.31 -4.84
C SER A 68 -15.84 15.20 -3.33
N LEU A 69 -14.92 16.00 -2.78
CA LEU A 69 -14.67 16.05 -1.34
C LEU A 69 -15.98 16.21 -0.54
N VAL A 70 -16.94 16.96 -1.10
CA VAL A 70 -18.28 17.17 -0.53
C VAL A 70 -19.10 15.88 -0.46
N GLU A 71 -19.11 15.09 -1.53
CA GLU A 71 -19.84 13.81 -1.54
C GLU A 71 -19.19 12.78 -0.63
N PHE A 72 -17.86 12.81 -0.49
CA PHE A 72 -17.15 11.96 0.47
C PHE A 72 -17.53 12.29 1.91
N VAL A 73 -17.54 13.58 2.29
CA VAL A 73 -17.95 14.03 3.63
C VAL A 73 -19.40 13.64 3.94
N LYS A 74 -20.30 13.72 2.95
CA LYS A 74 -21.70 13.28 3.11
C LYS A 74 -21.87 11.77 3.31
N LYS A 75 -20.94 10.95 2.80
CA LYS A 75 -20.95 9.50 2.95
C LYS A 75 -20.27 9.03 4.25
N MET A 76 -19.64 9.94 5.01
CA MET A 76 -19.02 9.58 6.28
C MET A 76 -20.12 9.26 7.32
N PRO A 77 -19.94 8.22 8.14
CA PRO A 77 -20.83 7.97 9.27
C PRO A 77 -20.84 9.22 10.16
N GLU A 78 -22.02 9.66 10.58
CA GLU A 78 -22.14 10.74 11.55
C GLU A 78 -21.29 10.38 12.77
N ASN A 79 -20.47 11.33 13.20
CA ASN A 79 -19.57 11.12 14.32
C ASN A 79 -20.41 10.78 15.55
N GLN A 80 -20.10 9.65 16.20
CA GLN A 80 -20.70 9.28 17.48
C GLN A 80 -20.11 10.07 18.66
N ALA A 81 -19.18 11.00 18.38
CA ALA A 81 -18.59 11.85 19.39
C ALA A 81 -19.60 12.95 19.77
N GLU A 82 -20.06 12.91 21.01
CA GLU A 82 -20.81 14.01 21.60
C GLU A 82 -19.87 15.22 21.73
N PHE A 83 -19.99 16.17 20.81
CA PHE A 83 -19.31 17.44 20.98
C PHE A 83 -19.99 18.22 22.10
N GLU A 84 -19.19 18.68 23.06
CA GLU A 84 -19.66 19.62 24.09
C GLU A 84 -20.23 20.87 23.40
N LYS A 85 -21.54 21.09 23.60
CA LYS A 85 -22.30 22.15 22.92
C LYS A 85 -21.87 23.56 23.32
N ASP A 86 -21.19 23.68 24.46
CA ASP A 86 -20.84 24.96 25.07
C ASP A 86 -19.43 25.44 24.71
N ILE A 87 -18.69 24.67 23.90
CA ILE A 87 -17.36 25.08 23.45
C ILE A 87 -17.50 25.97 22.20
N ASP A 88 -17.08 27.23 22.30
CA ASP A 88 -16.88 28.10 21.15
C ASP A 88 -15.55 27.75 20.45
N TRP A 89 -15.60 26.71 19.62
CA TRP A 89 -14.46 26.20 18.85
C TRP A 89 -13.86 27.26 17.91
N LYS A 90 -14.67 28.21 17.45
CA LYS A 90 -14.21 29.29 16.58
C LYS A 90 -13.32 30.24 17.39
N ARG A 91 -13.75 30.64 18.57
CA ARG A 91 -12.95 31.47 19.48
C ARG A 91 -11.65 30.77 19.89
N ASP A 92 -11.71 29.51 20.31
CA ASP A 92 -10.52 28.74 20.72
C ASP A 92 -9.48 28.64 19.60
N TYR A 93 -9.92 28.39 18.36
CA TYR A 93 -9.04 28.35 17.19
C TYR A 93 -8.29 29.67 16.97
N TYR A 94 -8.98 30.82 17.03
CA TYR A 94 -8.35 32.12 16.82
C TYR A 94 -7.44 32.53 17.98
N LEU A 95 -7.79 32.16 19.22
CA LEU A 95 -6.92 32.38 20.39
C LEU A 95 -5.60 31.62 20.25
N ARG A 96 -5.65 30.34 19.87
CA ARG A 96 -4.44 29.52 19.67
C ARG A 96 -3.62 29.95 18.45
N LYS A 97 -4.27 30.35 17.36
CA LYS A 97 -3.59 30.82 16.15
C LYS A 97 -2.93 32.19 16.36
N GLY A 98 -3.54 33.06 17.16
CA GLY A 98 -3.00 34.37 17.53
C GLY A 98 -2.00 34.34 18.69
N ALA A 99 -1.84 33.21 19.38
CA ALA A 99 -0.87 33.01 20.47
C ALA A 99 0.53 32.60 19.98
N LYS A 100 0.92 33.01 18.76
CA LYS A 100 2.27 32.83 18.21
C LYS A 100 3.00 34.15 18.08
#